data_AF-A0A4S4KQS2-F1
#
_entry.id   AF-A0A4S4KQS2-F1
#
_cell.length_a   1.000
_cell.length_b   1.000
_cell.length_c   1.000
_cell.angle_alpha   90.00
_cell.angle_beta   90.00
_cell.angle_gamma   90.00
#
_symmetry.space_group_name_H-M   'P 1'
#
loop_
_entity.id
_entity.type
_entity.pdbx_description
1 polymer ?
#
loop_
_entity_poly.entity_id
_entity_poly.type
_entity_poly.pdbx_seq_one_letter_code
_entity_poly.pdbx_strand_id
1 'polypeptide(L)'
;MIIEKPDAEYPYSDEKAAHPRAGSSGQEREQPPPYAEGSIRPTSNVDNVPSSSQINSVFRPTMQQHVNCISLLSKHNALAGSYIIDAELPGSPLAHLSKWHGRKARKHMTKHNIVPNATFQTRHGYINLDLATAGGTSVPNKAYVQVMSRHGKVNINLFALQEHKHICLEVKTRHSPIVLFVPPNFQGALQLHSKRGNVKFLPAFAQQARTVQANDDGALVLFGQGEISLAEPDSEGLDFCSLESRHGKLTVGISGVDVLETAEGKSLIKKLGAMVLGPDIMRTVDKLNDTLRDRPTVLHQ
;
A
#
# COMPACT_ATOMS: atom_id res chain seq x y z
N MET A 1 -34.65 2.07 -38.73
CA MET A 1 -33.82 1.36 -39.74
C MET A 1 -32.91 0.43 -38.95
N ILE A 2 -33.27 -0.85 -38.89
CA ILE A 2 -32.59 -1.86 -38.08
C ILE A 2 -31.54 -2.51 -38.98
N ILE A 3 -30.26 -2.37 -38.63
CA ILE A 3 -29.15 -3.00 -39.35
C ILE A 3 -28.74 -4.21 -38.53
N GLU A 4 -29.20 -5.39 -38.95
CA GLU A 4 -28.72 -6.67 -38.43
C GLU A 4 -27.28 -6.89 -38.90
N LYS A 5 -26.39 -7.20 -37.95
CA LYS A 5 -25.00 -7.60 -38.23
C LYS A 5 -24.95 -9.12 -38.40
N PRO A 6 -24.26 -9.64 -39.42
CA PRO A 6 -24.12 -11.08 -39.62
C PRO A 6 -23.14 -11.68 -38.60
N ASP A 7 -23.52 -12.84 -38.09
CA ASP A 7 -22.72 -13.69 -37.22
C ASP A 7 -21.51 -14.25 -37.99
N ALA A 8 -20.30 -13.95 -37.51
CA ALA A 8 -19.07 -14.51 -38.03
C ALA A 8 -18.71 -15.78 -37.24
N GLU A 9 -18.95 -16.94 -37.84
CA GLU A 9 -18.43 -18.23 -37.38
C GLU A 9 -16.90 -18.27 -37.56
N TYR A 10 -16.18 -18.49 -36.46
CA TYR A 10 -14.75 -18.80 -36.50
C TYR A 10 -14.51 -20.30 -36.29
N PRO A 11 -13.81 -21.00 -37.20
CA PRO A 11 -13.47 -22.40 -37.01
C PRO A 11 -12.37 -22.57 -35.96
N TYR A 12 -12.67 -23.33 -34.90
CA TYR A 12 -11.70 -23.83 -33.94
C TYR A 12 -10.83 -24.91 -34.61
N SER A 13 -9.52 -24.67 -34.73
CA SER A 13 -8.53 -25.71 -35.04
C SER A 13 -7.81 -26.11 -33.76
N ASP A 14 -8.09 -27.34 -33.32
CA ASP A 14 -7.58 -27.94 -32.09
C ASP A 14 -6.33 -28.76 -32.43
N GLU A 15 -5.15 -28.12 -32.45
CA GLU A 15 -3.89 -28.78 -32.78
C GLU A 15 -3.09 -29.10 -31.50
N LYS A 16 -3.31 -30.31 -30.97
CA LYS A 16 -2.53 -30.93 -29.90
C LYS A 16 -1.17 -31.40 -30.41
N ALA A 17 -0.14 -30.58 -30.22
CA ALA A 17 1.25 -31.02 -30.36
C ALA A 17 1.69 -31.80 -29.09
N ALA A 18 1.88 -33.11 -29.24
CA ALA A 18 2.50 -33.97 -28.24
C ALA A 18 4.03 -33.81 -28.28
N HIS A 19 4.64 -33.40 -27.17
CA HIS A 19 6.10 -33.36 -27.03
C HIS A 19 6.63 -34.66 -26.41
N PRO A 20 7.66 -35.29 -27.00
CA PRO A 20 8.31 -36.46 -26.43
C PRO A 20 9.20 -36.08 -25.24
N ARG A 21 9.09 -36.88 -24.18
CA ARG A 21 9.81 -36.75 -22.91
C ARG A 21 11.19 -37.40 -23.06
N ALA A 22 12.22 -36.59 -23.32
CA ALA A 22 13.61 -37.04 -23.38
C ALA A 22 14.16 -37.31 -21.97
N GLY A 23 14.90 -38.42 -21.85
CA GLY A 23 15.35 -39.03 -20.61
C GLY A 23 16.40 -38.24 -19.83
N SER A 24 16.40 -38.51 -18.52
CA SER A 24 17.36 -38.00 -17.54
C SER A 24 18.63 -38.85 -17.56
N SER A 25 19.77 -38.27 -17.97
CA SER A 25 21.09 -38.77 -17.60
C SER A 25 21.51 -38.16 -16.27
N GLY A 26 22.12 -39.01 -15.42
CA GLY A 26 22.43 -38.72 -14.03
C GLY A 26 23.42 -37.57 -13.84
N GLN A 27 23.16 -36.75 -12.82
CA GLN A 27 24.15 -35.87 -12.23
C GLN A 27 24.67 -36.51 -10.94
N GLU A 28 25.99 -36.66 -10.90
CA GLU A 28 26.79 -36.93 -9.71
C GLU A 28 26.39 -35.99 -8.58
N ARG A 29 26.08 -36.59 -7.42
CA ARG A 29 25.89 -35.86 -6.18
C ARG A 29 27.27 -35.50 -5.64
N GLU A 30 27.70 -34.26 -5.86
CA GLU A 30 28.78 -33.65 -5.08
C GLU A 30 28.38 -33.72 -3.59
N GLN A 31 29.16 -34.47 -2.82
CA GLN A 31 29.03 -34.49 -1.36
C GLN A 31 29.55 -33.15 -0.80
N PRO A 32 28.80 -32.50 0.09
CA PRO A 32 29.30 -31.30 0.77
C PRO A 32 30.46 -31.66 1.71
N PRO A 33 31.42 -30.74 1.90
CA PRO A 33 32.58 -30.98 2.75
C PRO A 33 32.18 -31.21 4.23
N PRO A 34 32.93 -32.03 4.97
CA PRO A 34 32.66 -32.33 6.37
C PRO A 34 32.83 -31.08 7.24
N TYR A 35 31.81 -30.77 8.04
CA TYR A 35 31.87 -29.70 9.03
C TYR A 35 32.76 -30.11 10.21
N ALA A 36 33.72 -29.25 10.56
CA ALA A 36 34.53 -29.42 11.76
C ALA A 36 33.69 -29.16 13.02
N GLU A 37 33.68 -30.13 13.94
CA GLU A 37 33.05 -30.02 15.25
C GLU A 37 33.84 -29.07 16.15
N GLY A 38 33.41 -27.81 16.19
CA GLY A 38 33.92 -26.79 17.09
C GLY A 38 33.26 -26.89 18.48
N SER A 39 34.04 -27.40 19.43
CA SER A 39 33.80 -27.45 20.88
C SER A 39 33.13 -26.19 21.47
N ILE A 40 31.92 -26.35 21.99
CA ILE A 40 31.18 -25.33 22.75
C ILE A 40 31.75 -25.27 24.18
N ARG A 41 32.28 -24.10 24.59
CA ARG A 41 32.50 -23.77 26.01
C ARG A 41 31.32 -22.94 26.52
N PRO A 42 30.74 -23.25 27.69
CA PRO A 42 29.71 -22.42 28.30
C PRO A 42 30.38 -21.30 29.10
N THR A 43 30.21 -20.06 28.66
CA THR A 43 30.46 -18.87 29.50
C THR A 43 29.14 -18.16 29.76
N SER A 44 28.80 -18.11 31.03
CA SER A 44 27.68 -17.43 31.66
C SER A 44 27.64 -15.91 31.41
N ASN A 45 26.41 -15.39 31.39
CA ASN A 45 25.98 -14.02 31.76
C ASN A 45 26.44 -12.86 30.88
N VAL A 46 25.49 -12.30 30.10
CA VAL A 46 25.01 -10.89 30.18
C VAL A 46 23.67 -10.84 29.41
N ASP A 47 22.59 -10.41 30.08
CA ASP A 47 21.27 -10.14 29.50
C ASP A 47 21.32 -8.95 28.52
N ASN A 48 21.82 -9.19 27.31
CA ASN A 48 21.64 -8.29 26.18
C ASN A 48 20.36 -8.69 25.46
N VAL A 49 19.24 -8.10 25.86
CA VAL A 49 17.99 -8.18 25.10
C VAL A 49 18.27 -7.60 23.71
N PRO A 50 18.23 -8.40 22.62
CA PRO A 50 18.43 -7.87 21.28
C PRO A 50 17.27 -6.91 21.00
N SER A 51 17.57 -5.61 21.10
CA SER A 51 16.79 -4.54 20.52
C SER A 51 16.37 -4.99 19.13
N SER A 52 15.05 -5.04 18.92
CA SER A 52 14.40 -5.47 17.68
C SER A 52 15.24 -5.06 16.48
N SER A 53 15.78 -6.05 15.78
CA SER A 53 16.56 -5.90 14.56
C SER A 53 15.93 -4.83 13.69
N GLN A 54 16.54 -3.64 13.66
CA GLN A 54 16.31 -2.67 12.60
C GLN A 54 16.71 -3.42 11.34
N ILE A 55 15.72 -3.99 10.66
CA ILE A 55 15.90 -4.54 9.33
C ILE A 55 16.22 -3.30 8.50
N ASN A 56 17.53 -3.04 8.36
CA ASN A 56 18.10 -2.08 7.45
C ASN A 56 17.70 -2.55 6.06
N SER A 57 16.48 -2.18 5.65
CA SER A 57 16.05 -2.37 4.28
C SER A 57 17.03 -1.57 3.46
N VAL A 58 17.88 -2.27 2.73
CA VAL A 58 18.93 -1.76 1.84
C VAL A 58 18.38 -0.74 0.83
N PHE A 59 17.05 -0.65 0.70
CA PHE A 59 16.33 0.17 -0.25
C PHE A 59 15.61 1.38 0.39
N ARG A 60 16.11 1.94 1.49
CA ARG A 60 15.60 3.21 2.04
C ARG A 60 16.48 4.37 1.60
N PRO A 61 16.03 5.22 0.65
CA PRO A 61 16.69 6.50 0.39
C PRO A 61 16.74 7.33 1.67
N THR A 62 17.89 7.91 1.98
CA THR A 62 18.06 8.87 3.09
C THR A 62 17.53 10.26 2.75
N MET A 63 17.38 10.57 1.46
CA MET A 63 16.86 11.82 0.95
C MET A 63 15.63 11.56 0.06
N GLN A 64 14.72 12.52 0.01
CA GLN A 64 13.59 12.46 -0.93
C GLN A 64 14.11 12.40 -2.37
N GLN A 65 13.66 11.41 -3.12
CA GLN A 65 14.10 11.18 -4.50
C GLN A 65 13.00 11.60 -5.47
N HIS A 66 13.33 12.50 -6.38
CA HIS A 66 12.50 12.76 -7.57
C HIS A 66 12.68 11.62 -8.56
N VAL A 67 11.59 10.99 -8.95
CA VAL A 67 11.62 9.76 -9.75
C VAL A 67 10.57 9.78 -10.84
N ASN A 68 10.94 9.21 -11.98
CA ASN A 68 10.02 8.80 -13.03
C ASN A 68 10.43 7.43 -13.58
N CYS A 69 9.44 6.66 -13.98
CA CYS A 69 9.56 5.30 -14.49
C CYS A 69 10.40 4.35 -13.62
N ILE A 70 10.26 4.40 -12.29
CA ILE A 70 10.97 3.49 -11.37
C ILE A 70 10.21 2.18 -11.16
N SER A 71 10.93 1.08 -11.01
CA SER A 71 10.34 -0.22 -10.70
C SER A 71 11.17 -0.96 -9.65
N LEU A 72 10.61 -1.11 -8.45
CA LEU A 72 11.22 -1.84 -7.35
C LEU A 72 10.49 -3.18 -7.16
N LEU A 73 11.22 -4.26 -7.39
CA LEU A 73 10.70 -5.61 -7.29
C LEU A 73 11.48 -6.42 -6.25
N SER A 74 10.80 -6.96 -5.26
CA SER A 74 11.42 -7.89 -4.31
C SER A 74 10.50 -9.06 -4.00
N LYS A 75 11.01 -10.29 -3.89
CA LYS A 75 10.13 -11.42 -3.53
C LYS A 75 9.77 -11.39 -2.04
N HIS A 76 10.73 -11.10 -1.18
CA HIS A 76 10.60 -11.27 0.26
C HIS A 76 10.98 -10.04 1.07
N ASN A 77 11.74 -9.11 0.48
CA ASN A 77 12.26 -7.98 1.24
C ASN A 77 11.19 -6.90 1.35
N ALA A 78 11.21 -6.20 2.47
CA ALA A 78 10.39 -5.02 2.67
C ALA A 78 10.87 -3.89 1.77
N LEU A 79 9.92 -3.20 1.13
CA LEU A 79 10.17 -2.00 0.35
C LEU A 79 9.73 -0.81 1.19
N ALA A 80 10.62 0.15 1.40
CA ALA A 80 10.28 1.34 2.17
C ALA A 80 11.03 2.56 1.65
N GLY A 81 10.46 3.75 1.77
CA GLY A 81 11.13 4.99 1.39
C GLY A 81 10.16 6.11 1.08
N SER A 82 10.73 7.29 0.80
CA SER A 82 9.99 8.49 0.45
C SER A 82 10.32 8.89 -0.99
N TYR A 83 9.30 8.95 -1.85
CA TYR A 83 9.45 9.15 -3.29
C TYR A 83 8.58 10.32 -3.77
N ILE A 84 9.18 11.23 -4.53
CA ILE A 84 8.48 12.33 -5.19
C ILE A 84 8.35 11.95 -6.66
N ILE A 85 7.13 11.66 -7.09
CA ILE A 85 6.86 11.22 -8.46
C ILE A 85 6.68 12.45 -9.35
N ASP A 86 7.58 12.63 -10.30
CA ASP A 86 7.52 13.72 -11.27
C ASP A 86 7.36 13.11 -12.67
N ALA A 87 6.14 13.20 -13.19
CA ALA A 87 5.80 12.62 -14.49
C ALA A 87 6.36 13.43 -15.67
N GLU A 88 6.96 14.60 -15.46
CA GLU A 88 7.60 15.42 -16.50
C GLU A 88 9.07 15.08 -16.72
N LEU A 89 9.70 14.40 -15.76
CA LEU A 89 11.08 13.93 -15.94
C LEU A 89 11.16 12.99 -17.14
N PRO A 90 12.25 13.01 -17.92
CA PRO A 90 12.41 12.07 -19.02
C PRO A 90 12.37 10.63 -18.50
N GLY A 91 11.42 9.84 -19.02
CA GLY A 91 11.33 8.43 -18.70
C GLY A 91 12.55 7.67 -19.23
N SER A 92 13.03 6.68 -18.47
CA SER A 92 14.08 5.80 -18.99
C SER A 92 13.54 4.99 -20.17
N PRO A 93 14.20 4.98 -21.35
CA PRO A 93 13.80 4.15 -22.48
C PRO A 93 13.67 2.66 -22.10
N LEU A 94 14.47 2.22 -21.12
CA LEU A 94 14.47 0.85 -20.60
C LEU A 94 13.18 0.50 -19.87
N ALA A 95 12.45 1.46 -19.32
CA ALA A 95 11.19 1.21 -18.62
C ALA A 95 10.12 0.69 -19.59
N HIS A 96 10.07 1.22 -20.82
CA HIS A 96 9.18 0.76 -21.88
C HIS A 96 9.58 -0.61 -22.43
N LEU A 97 10.88 -0.93 -22.40
CA LEU A 97 11.42 -2.20 -22.89
C LEU A 97 11.30 -3.33 -21.88
N SER A 98 10.99 -3.03 -20.63
CA SER A 98 10.58 -4.03 -19.66
C SER A 98 9.24 -4.62 -20.12
N LYS A 99 9.31 -5.58 -21.07
CA LYS A 99 8.23 -6.49 -21.41
C LYS A 99 7.94 -7.26 -20.12
N TRP A 100 7.15 -6.68 -19.24
CA TRP A 100 6.92 -7.16 -17.89
C TRP A 100 6.45 -8.62 -18.00
N HIS A 101 7.29 -9.56 -17.59
CA HIS A 101 7.29 -10.98 -17.98
C HIS A 101 6.11 -11.81 -17.41
N GLY A 102 4.92 -11.22 -17.22
CA GLY A 102 3.75 -11.91 -16.68
C GLY A 102 2.47 -11.55 -17.41
N ARG A 103 2.12 -12.32 -18.46
CA ARG A 103 0.87 -12.17 -19.25
C ARG A 103 -0.44 -12.22 -18.44
N LYS A 104 -0.40 -12.52 -17.13
CA LYS A 104 -1.60 -12.78 -16.32
C LYS A 104 -1.86 -11.78 -15.18
N ALA A 105 -0.95 -10.84 -14.88
CA ALA A 105 -1.12 -9.88 -13.78
C ALA A 105 -1.81 -8.56 -14.19
N ARG A 106 -2.21 -8.43 -15.46
CA ARG A 106 -2.55 -7.18 -16.13
C ARG A 106 -4.05 -7.08 -16.42
N LYS A 107 -4.88 -6.63 -15.46
CA LYS A 107 -6.33 -6.46 -15.74
C LYS A 107 -6.96 -5.11 -15.40
N HIS A 108 -6.31 -4.18 -14.71
CA HIS A 108 -6.93 -2.86 -14.43
C HIS A 108 -6.21 -1.69 -15.12
N MET A 109 -5.01 -1.28 -14.71
CA MET A 109 -4.28 -0.23 -15.44
C MET A 109 -3.97 -0.60 -16.91
N THR A 110 -3.81 -1.89 -17.19
CA THR A 110 -3.56 -2.35 -18.57
C THR A 110 -4.79 -2.33 -19.46
N LYS A 111 -6.00 -2.14 -18.93
CA LYS A 111 -7.16 -1.89 -19.80
C LYS A 111 -6.97 -0.59 -20.57
N HIS A 112 -6.32 0.38 -19.93
CA HIS A 112 -6.08 1.72 -20.47
C HIS A 112 -4.71 1.84 -21.18
N ASN A 113 -3.93 0.76 -21.28
CA ASN A 113 -2.55 0.78 -21.81
C ASN A 113 -1.62 1.81 -21.15
N ILE A 114 -1.90 2.18 -19.89
CA ILE A 114 -1.12 3.18 -19.18
C ILE A 114 0.16 2.55 -18.61
N VAL A 115 1.29 3.22 -18.83
CA VAL A 115 2.59 2.85 -18.25
C VAL A 115 2.77 3.60 -16.93
N PRO A 116 2.95 2.91 -15.80
CA PRO A 116 3.12 3.58 -14.51
C PRO A 116 4.46 4.33 -14.42
N ASN A 117 4.43 5.52 -13.82
CA ASN A 117 5.62 6.29 -13.44
C ASN A 117 6.38 5.64 -12.28
N ALA A 118 5.69 4.90 -11.41
CA ALA A 118 6.35 4.15 -10.36
C ALA A 118 5.65 2.82 -10.06
N THR A 119 6.44 1.77 -9.86
CA THR A 119 5.95 0.44 -9.48
C THR A 119 6.71 -0.08 -8.27
N PHE A 120 5.97 -0.50 -7.24
CA PHE A 120 6.52 -1.14 -6.05
C PHE A 120 5.84 -2.48 -5.85
N GLN A 121 6.58 -3.57 -5.99
CA GLN A 121 5.99 -4.90 -5.91
C GLN A 121 6.79 -5.86 -5.04
N THR A 122 6.06 -6.53 -4.15
CA THR A 122 6.59 -7.65 -3.38
C THR A 122 5.65 -8.82 -3.27
N ARG A 123 6.16 -10.01 -2.90
CA ARG A 123 5.29 -11.17 -2.64
C ARG A 123 4.98 -11.28 -1.16
N HIS A 124 5.97 -11.10 -0.30
CA HIS A 124 5.83 -11.29 1.15
C HIS A 124 6.31 -10.11 1.98
N GLY A 125 7.11 -9.21 1.41
CA GLY A 125 7.67 -8.08 2.14
C GLY A 125 6.61 -7.04 2.50
N TYR A 126 6.82 -6.35 3.61
CA TYR A 126 6.04 -5.16 3.95
C TYR A 126 6.36 -4.01 2.99
N ILE A 127 5.36 -3.22 2.62
CA ILE A 127 5.56 -1.99 1.83
C ILE A 127 5.21 -0.78 2.71
N ASN A 128 6.14 0.17 2.83
CA ASN A 128 5.94 1.42 3.56
C ASN A 128 6.42 2.62 2.76
N LEU A 129 5.49 3.33 2.12
CA LEU A 129 5.84 4.40 1.19
C LEU A 129 5.29 5.73 1.67
N ASP A 130 6.14 6.75 1.67
CA ASP A 130 5.71 8.15 1.66
C ASP A 130 5.80 8.63 0.22
N LEU A 131 4.68 9.09 -0.35
CA LEU A 131 4.64 9.53 -1.74
C LEU A 131 4.19 10.99 -1.82
N ALA A 132 4.76 11.70 -2.77
CA ALA A 132 4.29 13.01 -3.22
C ALA A 132 4.35 13.11 -4.74
N THR A 133 3.69 14.11 -5.30
CA THR A 133 3.83 14.49 -6.72
C THR A 133 4.65 15.77 -6.86
N ALA A 134 5.38 15.89 -7.96
CA ALA A 134 6.05 17.13 -8.36
C ALA A 134 5.94 17.40 -9.87
N GLY A 135 6.32 18.59 -10.31
CA GLY A 135 6.46 19.02 -11.70
C GLY A 135 6.23 20.53 -11.87
N GLY A 136 6.29 21.05 -13.10
CA GLY A 136 5.97 22.45 -13.38
C GLY A 136 4.47 22.74 -13.26
N THR A 137 4.06 23.86 -12.66
CA THR A 137 2.62 24.19 -12.46
C THR A 137 1.87 24.60 -13.72
N SER A 138 2.57 24.74 -14.85
CA SER A 138 1.99 25.28 -16.10
C SER A 138 1.05 24.31 -16.82
N VAL A 139 1.29 23.01 -16.70
CA VAL A 139 0.53 21.98 -17.43
C VAL A 139 0.00 20.95 -16.43
N PRO A 140 -1.31 20.63 -16.44
CA PRO A 140 -1.82 19.57 -15.59
C PRO A 140 -1.18 18.24 -15.99
N ASN A 141 -0.69 17.50 -15.00
CA ASN A 141 -0.09 16.19 -15.25
C ASN A 141 -0.53 15.20 -14.17
N LYS A 142 -0.61 13.91 -14.53
CA LYS A 142 -1.07 12.85 -13.65
C LYS A 142 0.02 11.79 -13.51
N ALA A 143 0.46 11.57 -12.28
CA ALA A 143 1.40 10.51 -11.94
C ALA A 143 0.66 9.18 -11.71
N TYR A 144 1.08 8.14 -12.41
CA TYR A 144 0.53 6.79 -12.31
C TYR A 144 1.43 5.91 -11.44
N VAL A 145 0.91 5.45 -10.31
CA VAL A 145 1.67 4.67 -9.33
C VAL A 145 0.98 3.33 -9.08
N GLN A 146 1.75 2.24 -9.14
CA GLN A 146 1.25 0.91 -8.84
C GLN A 146 2.00 0.29 -7.66
N VAL A 147 1.25 -0.21 -6.67
CA VAL A 147 1.76 -0.87 -5.48
C VAL A 147 1.11 -2.23 -5.33
N MET A 148 1.90 -3.30 -5.26
CA MET A 148 1.38 -4.67 -5.19
C MET A 148 2.09 -5.51 -4.13
N SER A 149 1.31 -6.16 -3.25
CA SER A 149 1.86 -7.16 -2.33
C SER A 149 0.94 -8.36 -2.15
N ARG A 150 1.41 -9.60 -2.36
CA ARG A 150 0.53 -10.77 -2.18
C ARG A 150 0.18 -10.98 -0.69
N HIS A 151 1.18 -10.93 0.19
CA HIS A 151 1.06 -11.26 1.60
C HIS A 151 1.67 -10.21 2.54
N GLY A 152 2.31 -9.18 2.02
CA GLY A 152 2.84 -8.10 2.85
C GLY A 152 1.78 -7.05 3.18
N LYS A 153 1.82 -6.52 4.39
CA LYS A 153 1.07 -5.31 4.75
C LYS A 153 1.55 -4.15 3.87
N VAL A 154 0.64 -3.26 3.50
CA VAL A 154 0.94 -2.10 2.66
C VAL A 154 0.48 -0.85 3.40
N ASN A 155 1.42 0.02 3.70
CA ASN A 155 1.18 1.32 4.27
C ASN A 155 1.68 2.38 3.29
N ILE A 156 0.78 3.28 2.90
CA ILE A 156 1.08 4.36 1.98
C ILE A 156 0.59 5.66 2.60
N ASN A 157 1.47 6.64 2.62
CA ASN A 157 1.18 8.00 3.06
C ASN A 157 1.40 8.93 1.87
N LEU A 158 0.31 9.35 1.22
CA LEU A 158 0.34 10.45 0.26
C LEU A 158 0.37 11.74 1.09
N PHE A 159 1.55 12.36 1.21
CA PHE A 159 1.75 13.48 2.14
C PHE A 159 1.66 14.85 1.47
N ALA A 160 1.89 14.94 0.15
CA ALA A 160 1.77 16.18 -0.59
C ALA A 160 1.43 15.93 -2.06
N LEU A 161 0.48 16.69 -2.59
CA LEU A 161 0.25 16.80 -4.03
C LEU A 161 0.56 18.24 -4.45
N GLN A 162 1.36 18.41 -5.50
CA GLN A 162 1.62 19.74 -6.03
C GLN A 162 0.38 20.26 -6.80
N GLU A 163 0.19 21.57 -6.83
CA GLU A 163 -0.89 22.21 -7.59
C GLU A 163 -0.84 21.79 -9.08
N HIS A 164 -2.01 21.46 -9.64
CA HIS A 164 -2.17 20.90 -11.00
C HIS A 164 -1.43 19.57 -11.24
N LYS A 165 -0.93 18.90 -10.19
CA LYS A 165 -0.33 17.56 -10.27
C LYS A 165 -1.20 16.56 -9.55
N HIS A 166 -1.77 15.66 -10.35
CA HIS A 166 -2.69 14.65 -9.90
C HIS A 166 -2.00 13.31 -9.74
N ILE A 167 -2.62 12.40 -8.99
CA ILE A 167 -2.14 11.04 -8.82
C ILE A 167 -3.22 10.02 -9.17
N CYS A 168 -2.81 8.95 -9.85
CA CYS A 168 -3.59 7.74 -10.04
C CYS A 168 -2.84 6.58 -9.35
N LEU A 169 -3.29 6.22 -8.15
CA LEU A 169 -2.66 5.21 -7.30
C LEU A 169 -3.46 3.90 -7.32
N GLU A 170 -2.86 2.82 -7.82
CA GLU A 170 -3.42 1.47 -7.76
C GLU A 170 -2.67 0.64 -6.72
N VAL A 171 -3.38 0.18 -5.68
CA VAL A 171 -2.81 -0.62 -4.59
C VAL A 171 -3.53 -1.95 -4.49
N LYS A 172 -2.78 -3.05 -4.57
CA LYS A 172 -3.34 -4.39 -4.55
C LYS A 172 -2.68 -5.29 -3.54
N THR A 173 -3.50 -5.96 -2.74
CA THR A 173 -3.05 -7.08 -1.93
C THR A 173 -3.95 -8.29 -2.04
N ARG A 174 -3.45 -9.48 -1.66
CA ARG A 174 -4.31 -10.67 -1.57
C ARG A 174 -4.81 -10.88 -0.15
N HIS A 175 -3.94 -10.80 0.85
CA HIS A 175 -4.27 -11.24 2.21
C HIS A 175 -4.10 -10.19 3.29
N SER A 176 -3.45 -9.08 2.98
CA SER A 176 -2.85 -8.23 4.00
C SER A 176 -3.53 -6.87 4.06
N PRO A 177 -3.52 -6.22 5.23
CA PRO A 177 -4.17 -4.93 5.35
C PRO A 177 -3.47 -3.88 4.49
N ILE A 178 -4.27 -2.96 3.98
CA ILE A 178 -3.84 -1.76 3.27
C ILE A 178 -4.22 -0.56 4.13
N VAL A 179 -3.26 0.32 4.40
CA VAL A 179 -3.47 1.62 5.04
C VAL A 179 -3.06 2.70 4.06
N LEU A 180 -3.98 3.60 3.73
CA LEU A 180 -3.74 4.77 2.89
C LEU A 180 -4.03 6.04 3.70
N PHE A 181 -3.09 6.97 3.72
CA PHE A 181 -3.35 8.35 4.10
C PHE A 181 -3.33 9.22 2.84
N VAL A 182 -4.38 10.01 2.62
CA VAL A 182 -4.45 11.00 1.54
C VAL A 182 -4.19 12.40 2.09
N PRO A 183 -3.57 13.33 1.34
CA PRO A 183 -3.35 14.66 1.85
C PRO A 183 -4.67 15.47 1.82
N PRO A 184 -4.79 16.54 2.63
CA PRO A 184 -5.99 17.39 2.66
C PRO A 184 -6.35 18.01 1.31
N ASN A 185 -5.38 18.20 0.41
CA ASN A 185 -5.59 18.76 -0.92
C ASN A 185 -5.88 17.71 -2.00
N PHE A 186 -6.08 16.44 -1.63
CA PHE A 186 -6.55 15.41 -2.56
C PHE A 186 -7.94 15.78 -3.09
N GLN A 187 -8.12 15.71 -4.40
CA GLN A 187 -9.38 16.06 -5.06
C GLN A 187 -9.73 14.96 -6.08
N GLY A 188 -10.57 14.01 -5.68
CA GLY A 188 -10.87 12.89 -6.55
C GLY A 188 -11.65 11.75 -5.93
N ALA A 189 -11.55 10.59 -6.59
CA ALA A 189 -12.28 9.38 -6.21
C ALA A 189 -11.39 8.30 -5.60
N LEU A 190 -11.93 7.58 -4.63
CA LEU A 190 -11.35 6.39 -4.02
C LEU A 190 -12.27 5.21 -4.29
N GLN A 191 -11.78 4.26 -5.09
CA GLN A 191 -12.42 2.98 -5.32
C GLN A 191 -11.84 1.93 -4.38
N LEU A 192 -12.65 1.41 -3.49
CA LEU A 192 -12.25 0.51 -2.42
C LEU A 192 -12.94 -0.84 -2.63
N HIS A 193 -12.17 -1.92 -2.70
CA HIS A 193 -12.72 -3.26 -2.87
C HIS A 193 -12.07 -4.24 -1.89
N SER A 194 -12.88 -4.86 -1.04
CA SER A 194 -12.44 -5.97 -0.19
C SER A 194 -13.48 -7.07 -0.12
N LYS A 195 -13.16 -8.24 -0.68
CA LYS A 195 -14.11 -9.37 -0.76
C LYS A 195 -14.46 -9.98 0.61
N ARG A 196 -13.53 -9.96 1.57
CA ARG A 196 -13.74 -10.54 2.92
C ARG A 196 -13.20 -9.67 4.04
N GLY A 197 -12.49 -8.59 3.71
CA GLY A 197 -12.06 -7.62 4.71
C GLY A 197 -13.14 -6.57 4.90
N ASN A 198 -12.87 -5.63 5.79
CA ASN A 198 -13.70 -4.45 5.98
C ASN A 198 -12.98 -3.20 5.47
N VAL A 199 -13.77 -2.20 5.13
CA VAL A 199 -13.31 -0.84 4.87
C VAL A 199 -13.51 -0.02 6.15
N LYS A 200 -12.46 0.66 6.62
CA LYS A 200 -12.53 1.57 7.76
C LYS A 200 -12.06 2.95 7.34
N PHE A 201 -12.92 3.95 7.54
CA PHE A 201 -12.54 5.35 7.47
C PHE A 201 -12.11 5.84 8.84
N LEU A 202 -11.00 6.58 8.89
CA LEU A 202 -10.60 7.31 10.08
C LEU A 202 -11.43 8.59 10.23
N PRO A 203 -11.56 9.15 11.45
CA PRO A 203 -12.57 10.15 11.74
C PRO A 203 -12.52 11.41 10.86
N ALA A 204 -11.32 11.99 10.65
CA ALA A 204 -11.21 13.22 9.88
C ALA A 204 -11.50 12.96 8.39
N PHE A 205 -11.02 11.84 7.84
CA PHE A 205 -11.39 11.41 6.50
C PHE A 205 -12.89 11.20 6.35
N ALA A 206 -13.52 10.49 7.29
CA ALA A 206 -14.95 10.20 7.24
C ALA A 206 -15.81 11.47 7.25
N GLN A 207 -15.36 12.53 7.92
CA GLN A 207 -16.05 13.81 7.97
C GLN A 207 -16.01 14.57 6.63
N GLN A 208 -14.94 14.42 5.85
CA GLN A 208 -14.74 15.13 4.58
C GLN A 208 -15.13 14.29 3.35
N ALA A 209 -15.24 12.98 3.51
CA ALA A 209 -15.55 12.04 2.45
C ALA A 209 -17.06 11.97 2.17
N ARG A 210 -17.42 11.90 0.89
CA ARG A 210 -18.78 11.62 0.42
C ARG A 210 -18.83 10.23 -0.21
N THR A 211 -19.55 9.30 0.42
CA THR A 211 -19.75 7.96 -0.14
C THR A 211 -20.82 8.00 -1.24
N VAL A 212 -20.45 7.62 -2.47
CA VAL A 212 -21.35 7.57 -3.62
C VAL A 212 -22.02 6.21 -3.72
N GLN A 213 -21.24 5.15 -3.49
CA GLN A 213 -21.71 3.78 -3.54
C GLN A 213 -21.03 2.98 -2.43
N ALA A 214 -21.80 2.11 -1.77
CA ALA A 214 -21.27 1.15 -0.81
C ALA A 214 -22.05 -0.15 -0.91
N ASN A 215 -21.32 -1.25 -1.06
CA ASN A 215 -21.81 -2.61 -1.11
C ASN A 215 -20.98 -3.46 -0.11
N ASP A 216 -21.39 -4.72 0.09
CA ASP A 216 -20.66 -5.65 0.98
C ASP A 216 -19.19 -5.84 0.57
N ASP A 217 -18.92 -5.81 -0.74
CA ASP A 217 -17.59 -6.06 -1.30
C ASP A 217 -16.77 -4.78 -1.52
N GLY A 218 -17.30 -3.58 -1.31
CA GLY A 218 -16.55 -2.35 -1.63
C GLY A 218 -17.33 -1.05 -1.52
N ALA A 219 -16.61 0.06 -1.70
CA ALA A 219 -17.15 1.41 -1.67
C ALA A 219 -16.50 2.29 -2.72
N LEU A 220 -17.27 3.23 -3.28
CA LEU A 220 -16.80 4.34 -4.08
C LEU A 220 -17.01 5.62 -3.28
N VAL A 221 -15.92 6.33 -3.02
CA VAL A 221 -15.90 7.52 -2.17
C VAL A 221 -15.31 8.69 -2.94
N LEU A 222 -15.91 9.87 -2.82
CA LEU A 222 -15.35 11.12 -3.31
C LEU A 222 -14.75 11.89 -2.14
N PHE A 223 -13.60 12.50 -2.36
CA PHE A 223 -12.88 13.28 -1.36
C PHE A 223 -12.34 14.56 -2.00
N GLY A 224 -12.49 15.68 -1.29
CA GLY A 224 -12.12 17.02 -1.76
C GLY A 224 -13.32 17.95 -1.94
N GLN A 225 -13.03 19.21 -2.25
CA GLN A 225 -14.04 20.23 -2.49
C GLN A 225 -14.39 20.31 -3.99
N GLY A 226 -15.61 20.75 -4.30
CA GLY A 226 -16.06 20.99 -5.68
C GLY A 226 -16.97 19.89 -6.23
N GLU A 227 -17.41 20.09 -7.47
CA GLU A 227 -18.25 19.14 -8.20
C GLU A 227 -17.39 18.01 -8.76
N ILE A 228 -17.00 17.09 -7.88
CA ILE A 228 -16.24 15.90 -8.25
C ILE A 228 -17.21 14.96 -8.96
N SER A 229 -17.14 14.95 -10.29
CA SER A 229 -17.77 13.93 -11.13
C SER A 229 -17.19 12.55 -10.82
N LEU A 230 -17.85 11.48 -11.30
CA LEU A 230 -17.35 10.12 -11.12
C LEU A 230 -15.99 9.97 -11.83
N ALA A 231 -14.90 10.19 -11.10
CA ALA A 231 -13.56 10.20 -11.67
C ALA A 231 -13.17 8.79 -12.09
N GLU A 232 -12.80 8.64 -13.35
CA GLU A 232 -12.17 7.45 -13.89
C GLU A 232 -10.64 7.57 -13.76
N PRO A 233 -9.89 6.46 -13.86
CA PRO A 233 -8.42 6.51 -13.86
C PRO A 233 -7.84 7.53 -14.85
N ASP A 234 -8.52 7.70 -15.98
CA ASP A 234 -8.11 8.53 -17.12
C ASP A 234 -8.67 9.96 -17.06
N SER A 235 -9.53 10.29 -16.08
CA SER A 235 -10.10 11.64 -15.96
C SER A 235 -9.01 12.68 -15.71
N GLU A 236 -8.88 13.66 -16.59
CA GLU A 236 -7.92 14.74 -16.41
C GLU A 236 -8.32 15.63 -15.22
N GLY A 237 -7.33 16.19 -14.53
CA GLY A 237 -7.57 17.16 -13.46
C GLY A 237 -8.07 16.60 -12.12
N LEU A 238 -8.21 15.28 -11.99
CA LEU A 238 -8.70 14.64 -10.76
C LEU A 238 -7.78 13.52 -10.29
N ASP A 239 -7.67 13.40 -8.97
CA ASP A 239 -6.99 12.29 -8.34
C ASP A 239 -7.82 11.01 -8.37
N PHE A 240 -7.15 9.87 -8.35
CA PHE A 240 -7.79 8.58 -8.33
C PHE A 240 -6.99 7.60 -7.47
N CYS A 241 -7.64 6.90 -6.56
CA CYS A 241 -7.04 5.81 -5.79
C CYS A 241 -7.89 4.55 -5.91
N SER A 242 -7.29 3.43 -6.27
CA SER A 242 -7.93 2.11 -6.27
C SER A 242 -7.24 1.20 -5.27
N LEU A 243 -7.95 0.82 -4.21
CA LEU A 243 -7.46 -0.10 -3.18
C LEU A 243 -8.19 -1.44 -3.28
N GLU A 244 -7.47 -2.50 -3.60
CA GLU A 244 -8.03 -3.85 -3.75
C GLU A 244 -7.39 -4.82 -2.75
N SER A 245 -8.21 -5.53 -1.98
CA SER A 245 -7.76 -6.69 -1.22
C SER A 245 -8.75 -7.85 -1.31
N ARG A 246 -8.29 -9.11 -1.26
CA ARG A 246 -9.22 -10.26 -1.19
C ARG A 246 -9.66 -10.55 0.25
N HIS A 247 -8.75 -10.37 1.20
CA HIS A 247 -9.00 -10.70 2.62
C HIS A 247 -8.52 -9.63 3.59
N GLY A 248 -7.73 -8.66 3.12
CA GLY A 248 -7.18 -7.61 3.95
C GLY A 248 -8.21 -6.53 4.26
N LYS A 249 -8.07 -5.96 5.45
CA LYS A 249 -8.76 -4.72 5.84
C LYS A 249 -8.19 -3.54 5.06
N LEU A 250 -9.06 -2.66 4.59
CA LEU A 250 -8.69 -1.37 4.01
C LEU A 250 -8.91 -0.29 5.07
N THR A 251 -7.92 0.55 5.33
CA THR A 251 -8.04 1.72 6.21
C THR A 251 -7.63 2.97 5.47
N VAL A 252 -8.47 4.01 5.50
CA VAL A 252 -8.20 5.29 4.84
C VAL A 252 -8.30 6.42 5.85
N GLY A 253 -7.35 7.36 5.81
CA GLY A 253 -7.30 8.55 6.65
C GLY A 253 -6.74 9.77 5.92
N ILE A 254 -6.72 10.92 6.60
CA ILE A 254 -6.05 12.14 6.14
C ILE A 254 -4.63 12.21 6.72
N SER A 255 -3.63 12.41 5.87
CA SER A 255 -2.23 12.56 6.25
C SER A 255 -2.03 13.73 7.21
N GLY A 256 -1.30 13.50 8.29
CA GLY A 256 -1.03 14.51 9.33
C GLY A 256 -2.20 14.84 10.26
N VAL A 257 -3.42 14.36 9.98
CA VAL A 257 -4.62 14.64 10.78
C VAL A 257 -5.10 13.38 11.50
N ASP A 258 -5.31 12.30 10.73
CA ASP A 258 -5.78 11.04 11.29
C ASP A 258 -4.61 10.23 11.87
N VAL A 259 -4.84 9.62 13.04
CA VAL A 259 -3.85 8.74 13.70
C VAL A 259 -4.33 7.30 13.63
N LEU A 260 -3.51 6.40 13.10
CA LEU A 260 -3.80 4.98 13.15
C LEU A 260 -3.53 4.47 14.57
N GLU A 261 -4.60 4.10 15.28
CA GLU A 261 -4.46 3.39 16.56
C GLU A 261 -3.84 2.02 16.32
N THR A 262 -2.51 1.95 16.48
CA THR A 262 -1.79 0.68 16.47
C THR A 262 -2.02 0.05 17.84
N ALA A 263 -2.82 -1.02 17.88
CA ALA A 263 -3.22 -1.72 19.12
C ALA A 263 -2.02 -2.17 19.99
N GLU A 264 -0.82 -2.24 19.40
CA GLU A 264 0.41 -2.72 20.04
C GLU A 264 1.02 -1.70 21.03
N GLY A 265 0.72 -0.41 20.94
CA GLY A 265 1.35 0.61 21.81
C GLY A 265 0.62 0.86 23.14
N LYS A 266 -0.72 0.89 23.13
CA LYS A 266 -1.50 1.24 24.33
C LYS A 266 -1.60 0.09 25.34
N SER A 267 -1.42 -1.14 24.90
CA SER A 267 -1.54 -2.34 25.75
C SER A 267 -0.25 -2.65 26.52
N LEU A 268 0.93 -2.45 25.92
CA LEU A 268 2.22 -2.71 26.58
C LEU A 268 2.55 -1.70 27.67
N ILE A 269 2.34 -0.39 27.43
CA ILE A 269 2.58 0.64 28.46
C ILE A 269 1.59 0.49 29.61
N LYS A 270 0.33 0.13 29.32
CA LYS A 270 -0.64 -0.20 30.37
C LYS A 270 -0.26 -1.45 31.16
N LYS A 271 0.27 -2.50 30.49
CA LYS A 271 0.75 -3.72 31.18
C LYS A 271 2.01 -3.45 32.01
N LEU A 272 2.97 -2.70 31.50
CA LEU A 272 4.18 -2.31 32.23
C LEU A 272 3.83 -1.39 33.40
N GLY A 273 2.94 -0.42 33.21
CA GLY A 273 2.42 0.42 34.29
C GLY A 273 1.74 -0.41 35.38
N ALA A 274 0.91 -1.39 35.01
CA ALA A 274 0.27 -2.30 35.96
C ALA A 274 1.26 -3.24 36.68
N MET A 275 2.39 -3.57 36.05
CA MET A 275 3.39 -4.48 36.62
C MET A 275 4.39 -3.75 37.54
N VAL A 276 4.71 -2.49 37.23
CA VAL A 276 5.63 -1.65 38.03
C VAL A 276 4.91 -0.96 39.18
N LEU A 277 3.68 -0.47 38.98
CA LEU A 277 2.92 0.27 39.99
C LEU A 277 1.87 -0.59 40.71
N GLY A 278 1.72 -1.86 40.32
CA GLY A 278 0.67 -2.73 40.83
C GLY A 278 -0.71 -2.39 40.27
N PRO A 279 -1.62 -3.39 40.17
CA PRO A 279 -2.93 -3.22 39.55
C PRO A 279 -3.85 -2.24 40.30
N ASP A 280 -3.62 -2.03 41.60
CA ASP A 280 -4.48 -1.16 42.43
C ASP A 280 -4.21 0.33 42.25
N ILE A 281 -2.99 0.75 41.89
CA ILE A 281 -2.67 2.16 41.64
C ILE A 281 -3.22 2.62 40.29
N MET A 282 -3.25 1.76 39.28
CA MET A 282 -3.81 2.10 37.96
C MET A 282 -5.32 2.35 38.00
N ARG A 283 -6.06 1.64 38.88
CA ARG A 283 -7.50 1.92 39.11
C ARG A 283 -7.75 3.30 39.71
N THR A 284 -6.78 3.84 40.46
CA THR A 284 -6.90 5.17 41.06
C THR A 284 -6.71 6.27 40.01
N VAL A 285 -5.81 6.07 39.05
CA VAL A 285 -5.54 7.05 37.98
C VAL A 285 -6.70 7.14 36.98
N ASP A 286 -7.30 6.02 36.60
CA ASP A 286 -8.46 6.02 35.71
C ASP A 286 -9.66 6.73 36.38
N LYS A 287 -9.90 6.50 37.67
CA LYS A 287 -10.95 7.21 38.44
C LYS A 287 -10.72 8.72 38.54
N LEU A 288 -9.47 9.15 38.71
CA LEU A 288 -9.08 10.58 38.78
C LEU A 288 -9.29 11.30 37.45
N ASN A 289 -9.01 10.65 36.32
CA ASN A 289 -9.24 11.23 35.00
C ASN A 289 -10.74 11.37 34.66
N ASP A 290 -11.57 10.42 35.09
CA ASP A 290 -13.02 10.54 34.93
C ASP A 290 -13.60 11.66 35.81
N THR A 291 -13.08 11.87 37.03
CA THR A 291 -13.55 12.98 37.89
C THR A 291 -13.16 14.36 37.37
N LEU A 292 -12.09 14.48 36.57
CA LEU A 292 -11.67 15.75 35.98
C LEU A 292 -12.47 16.12 34.72
N ARG A 293 -13.13 15.17 34.06
CA ARG A 293 -13.97 15.44 32.88
C ARG A 293 -15.35 15.98 33.21
N ASP A 294 -15.86 15.71 34.41
CA ASP A 294 -17.19 16.16 34.85
C ASP A 294 -17.20 17.56 35.50
N ARG A 295 -16.13 18.36 35.39
CA ARG A 295 -16.19 19.75 35.86
C ARG A 295 -16.97 20.62 34.86
N PRO A 296 -18.15 21.14 35.24
CA PRO A 296 -18.89 22.04 34.37
C PRO A 296 -18.10 23.34 34.18
N THR A 297 -17.84 23.70 32.93
CA THR A 297 -17.25 24.98 32.57
C THR A 297 -18.27 26.07 32.87
N VAL A 298 -18.17 26.70 34.04
CA VAL A 298 -18.98 27.86 34.39
C VAL A 298 -18.50 29.04 33.54
N LEU A 299 -19.24 29.34 32.49
CA LEU A 299 -19.11 30.56 31.69
C LEU A 299 -19.55 31.74 32.56
N HIS A 300 -18.58 32.54 33.02
CA HIS A 300 -18.86 33.87 33.56
C HIS A 300 -19.24 34.81 32.40
N GLN A 301 -20.46 35.34 32.50
CA GLN A 301 -20.95 36.49 31.72
C GLN A 301 -20.26 37.78 32.15
#